data_AF-R9JRM3-F1
#
_entry.id   AF-R9JRM3-F1
#
_cell.length_a   1.000
_cell.length_b   1.000
_cell.length_c   1.000
_cell.angle_alpha   90.00
_cell.angle_beta   90.00
_cell.angle_gamma   90.00
#
_symmetry.space_group_name_H-M   'P 1'
#
loop_
_entity.id
_entity.type
_entity.pdbx_description
1 polymer ?
#
loop_
_entity_poly.entity_id
_entity_poly.type
_entity_poly.pdbx_seq_one_letter_code
_entity_poly.pdbx_strand_id
1 'polypeptide(L)'
;MNISLNNLSTSVFSCFTQNNAYQLKSTEEKMERIQKTQSQIDFFEGKKAELKDMHCNTLDEIAEKLALYNNYNDQIDAVKKQFNYEQMMHCMDEAEELGEKIAEAAEDLEPKTADERREEIAKEALGVEDEGILDEMLDELPEETLEDSLEETLEEVLKDGQSMKEALEEELPELMEQEKLTQMYLDRQYVPFDTKA
;
A
#
# COMPACT_ATOMS: atom_id res chain seq x y z
N MET A 1 -16.15 0.00 27.07
CA MET A 1 -14.89 -0.70 26.76
C MET A 1 -13.73 0.21 27.15
N ASN A 2 -12.93 -0.22 28.13
CA ASN A 2 -11.84 0.57 28.69
C ASN A 2 -10.53 -0.06 28.20
N ILE A 3 -9.97 0.47 27.10
CA ILE A 3 -8.73 -0.07 26.53
C ILE A 3 -7.58 0.58 27.29
N SER A 4 -7.11 -0.13 28.33
CA SER A 4 -5.83 0.14 28.99
C SER A 4 -4.69 -0.18 28.02
N LEU A 5 -3.95 0.84 27.60
CA LEU A 5 -2.81 0.75 26.67
C LEU A 5 -1.53 0.21 27.32
N ASN A 6 -1.54 -0.11 28.62
CA ASN A 6 -0.32 -0.55 29.34
C ASN A 6 0.02 -2.02 29.13
N ASN A 7 -0.82 -2.81 28.45
CA ASN A 7 -0.63 -4.24 28.22
C ASN A 7 -0.69 -4.63 26.72
N LEU A 8 -0.23 -3.77 25.80
CA LEU A 8 0.19 -4.28 24.49
C LEU A 8 1.47 -5.10 24.69
N SER A 9 1.24 -6.37 25.03
CA SER A 9 2.20 -7.46 25.01
C SER A 9 3.09 -7.33 23.77
N THR A 10 4.38 -7.36 24.03
CA THR A 10 5.57 -7.37 23.15
C THR A 10 5.47 -8.31 21.92
N SER A 11 4.39 -9.08 21.78
CA SER A 11 4.16 -10.06 20.71
C SER A 11 3.60 -9.51 19.39
N VAL A 12 2.91 -8.35 19.38
CA VAL A 12 2.46 -7.74 18.10
C VAL A 12 3.51 -6.82 17.49
N PHE A 13 4.46 -6.36 18.30
CA PHE A 13 5.65 -5.62 17.85
C PHE A 13 6.76 -6.54 17.29
N SER A 14 6.70 -7.86 17.53
CA SER A 14 7.75 -8.79 17.07
C SER A 14 7.61 -9.24 15.61
N CYS A 15 6.51 -8.93 14.93
CA CYS A 15 6.34 -9.28 13.51
C CYS A 15 6.92 -8.20 12.56
N PHE A 16 7.18 -6.98 13.05
CA PHE A 16 7.69 -5.87 12.23
C PHE A 16 9.17 -5.53 12.45
N THR A 17 9.89 -6.26 13.31
CA THR A 17 11.28 -5.92 13.69
C THR A 17 12.37 -6.72 12.98
N GLN A 18 12.04 -7.58 12.02
CA GLN A 18 13.03 -8.28 11.20
C GLN A 18 13.18 -7.63 9.83
N ASN A 19 13.64 -6.38 9.77
CA ASN A 19 14.39 -5.82 8.63
C ASN A 19 14.95 -4.43 9.00
N ASN A 20 16.10 -4.42 9.70
CA ASN A 20 16.94 -3.22 9.76
C ASN A 20 17.78 -3.16 8.48
N ALA A 21 17.35 -2.37 7.49
CA ALA A 21 18.25 -1.92 6.41
C ALA A 21 17.90 -0.55 5.84
N TYR A 22 16.64 -0.11 5.86
CA TYR A 22 16.27 1.25 5.48
C TYR A 22 15.07 1.67 6.33
N GLN A 23 15.26 2.60 7.27
CA GLN A 23 14.13 3.26 7.90
C GLN A 23 13.44 4.07 6.80
N LEU A 24 12.35 3.53 6.26
CA LEU A 24 11.52 4.25 5.31
C LEU A 24 11.01 5.51 6.00
N LYS A 25 11.03 6.64 5.30
CA LYS A 25 10.59 7.94 5.83
C LYS A 25 9.17 7.88 6.45
N SER A 26 8.30 7.05 5.89
CA SER A 26 6.95 6.79 6.40
C SER A 26 6.93 6.19 7.82
N THR A 27 7.94 5.38 8.16
CA THR A 27 8.07 4.75 9.49
C THR A 27 8.53 5.76 10.54
N GLU A 28 9.45 6.66 10.17
CA GLU A 28 9.89 7.76 11.04
C GLU A 28 8.74 8.74 11.30
N GLU A 29 8.06 9.20 10.24
CA GLU A 29 6.91 10.11 10.34
C GLU A 29 5.77 9.49 11.19
N LYS A 30 5.53 8.18 11.06
CA LYS A 30 4.55 7.48 11.91
C LYS A 30 4.94 7.50 13.38
N MET A 31 6.21 7.28 13.69
CA MET A 31 6.71 7.33 15.07
C MET A 31 6.57 8.73 15.67
N GLU A 32 6.89 9.77 14.91
CA GLU A 32 6.69 11.16 15.34
C GLU A 32 5.22 11.49 15.62
N ARG A 33 4.29 11.04 14.75
CA ARG A 33 2.84 11.22 14.97
C ARG A 33 2.37 10.56 16.26
N ILE A 34 2.84 9.33 16.52
CA ILE A 34 2.53 8.60 17.76
C ILE A 34 3.07 9.36 18.97
N GLN A 35 4.34 9.78 18.92
CA GLN A 35 4.97 10.49 20.04
C GLN A 35 4.27 11.83 20.33
N LYS A 36 3.92 12.60 19.29
CA LYS A 36 3.21 13.88 19.42
C LYS A 36 1.83 13.66 20.04
N THR A 37 1.09 12.66 19.58
CA THR A 37 -0.24 12.32 20.12
C THR A 37 -0.14 11.88 21.57
N GLN A 38 0.80 11.01 21.91
CA GLN A 38 1.01 10.55 23.27
C GLN A 38 1.35 11.71 24.21
N SER A 39 2.24 12.62 23.78
CA SER A 39 2.62 13.80 24.56
C SER A 39 1.41 14.71 24.86
N GLN A 40 0.47 14.84 23.92
CA GLN A 40 -0.76 15.60 24.13
C GLN A 40 -1.72 14.91 25.10
N ILE A 41 -1.88 13.59 24.98
CA ILE A 41 -2.70 12.80 25.92
C ILE A 41 -2.14 12.90 27.33
N ASP A 42 -0.82 12.75 27.49
CA ASP A 42 -0.13 12.82 28.77
C ASP A 42 -0.29 14.19 29.43
N PHE A 43 -0.28 15.27 28.64
CA PHE A 43 -0.54 16.62 29.13
C PHE A 43 -1.93 16.74 29.77
N PHE A 44 -2.98 16.28 29.08
CA PHE A 44 -4.35 16.34 29.60
C PHE A 44 -4.61 15.37 30.75
N GLU A 45 -4.00 14.18 30.73
CA GLU A 45 -4.05 13.26 31.87
C GLU A 45 -3.33 13.85 33.09
N GLY A 46 -2.23 14.58 32.89
CA GLY A 46 -1.59 15.37 33.94
C GLY A 46 -2.52 16.42 34.54
N LYS A 47 -3.24 17.19 33.70
CA LYS A 47 -4.24 18.15 34.16
C LYS A 47 -5.41 17.51 34.90
N LYS A 48 -5.88 16.35 34.46
CA LYS A 48 -6.88 15.56 35.21
C LYS A 48 -6.36 15.09 36.56
N ALA A 49 -5.09 14.70 36.65
CA ALA A 49 -4.48 14.29 37.91
C ALA A 49 -4.37 15.49 38.87
N GLU A 50 -3.92 16.65 38.39
CA GLU A 50 -3.86 17.90 39.18
C GLU A 50 -5.23 18.31 39.76
N LEU A 51 -6.34 18.05 39.04
CA LEU A 51 -7.68 18.32 39.56
C LEU A 51 -7.96 17.53 40.86
N LYS A 52 -7.35 16.37 41.09
CA LYS A 52 -7.58 15.59 42.32
C LYS A 52 -7.16 16.35 43.58
N ASP A 53 -6.10 17.12 43.49
CA ASP A 53 -5.52 17.88 44.61
C ASP A 53 -6.24 19.22 44.84
N MET A 54 -7.12 19.63 43.92
CA MET A 54 -7.94 20.84 44.07
C MET A 54 -9.00 20.64 45.16
N HIS A 55 -8.90 21.40 46.25
CA HIS A 55 -9.92 21.46 47.30
C HIS A 55 -11.08 22.39 46.89
N CYS A 56 -12.31 21.93 47.08
CA CYS A 56 -13.52 22.70 46.83
C CYS A 56 -14.28 22.87 48.15
N ASN A 57 -14.73 24.09 48.44
CA ASN A 57 -15.47 24.45 49.65
C ASN A 57 -16.96 24.71 49.40
N THR A 58 -17.34 24.89 48.14
CA THR A 58 -18.71 25.19 47.71
C THR A 58 -19.20 24.19 46.64
N LEU A 59 -20.53 24.08 46.48
CA LEU A 59 -21.12 23.22 45.45
C LEU A 59 -20.79 23.71 44.03
N ASP A 60 -20.70 25.02 43.84
CA ASP A 60 -20.37 25.62 42.53
C ASP A 60 -18.94 25.27 42.12
N GLU A 61 -17.97 25.34 43.04
CA GLU A 61 -16.58 24.91 42.79
C GLU A 61 -16.48 23.42 42.43
N ILE A 62 -17.31 22.57 43.03
CA ILE A 62 -17.37 21.14 42.68
C ILE A 62 -17.91 20.96 41.26
N ALA A 63 -18.94 21.72 40.88
CA ALA A 63 -19.51 21.68 39.53
C ALA A 63 -18.50 22.14 38.47
N GLU A 64 -17.75 23.21 38.74
CA GLU A 64 -16.69 23.70 37.86
C GLU A 64 -15.56 22.68 37.70
N LYS A 65 -15.11 22.06 38.80
CA LYS A 65 -14.10 21.00 38.76
C LYS A 65 -14.54 19.80 37.92
N LEU A 66 -15.81 19.38 38.04
CA LEU A 66 -16.38 18.31 37.22
C LEU A 66 -16.49 18.71 35.75
N ALA A 67 -16.87 19.96 35.46
CA ALA A 67 -16.92 20.47 34.09
C ALA A 67 -15.53 20.47 33.44
N LEU A 68 -14.50 20.92 34.16
CA LEU A 68 -13.10 20.85 33.70
C LEU A 68 -12.65 19.41 33.48
N TYR A 69 -12.97 18.50 34.41
CA TYR A 69 -12.62 17.08 34.27
C TYR A 69 -13.21 16.45 32.99
N ASN A 70 -14.49 16.70 32.74
CA ASN A 70 -15.16 16.21 31.53
C ASN A 70 -14.59 16.87 30.27
N ASN A 71 -14.32 18.17 30.31
CA ASN A 71 -13.70 18.87 29.19
C ASN A 71 -12.32 18.30 28.83
N TYR A 72 -11.49 17.93 29.81
CA TYR A 72 -10.21 17.27 29.53
C TYR A 72 -10.39 15.87 28.93
N ASN A 73 -11.41 15.10 29.35
CA ASN A 73 -11.73 13.82 28.70
C ASN A 73 -12.15 14.03 27.24
N ASP A 74 -13.00 15.02 26.97
CA ASP A 74 -13.43 15.34 25.61
C ASP A 74 -12.25 15.75 24.73
N GLN A 75 -11.28 16.50 25.27
CA GLN A 75 -10.05 16.86 24.57
C GLN A 75 -9.17 15.64 24.28
N ILE A 76 -9.01 14.71 25.24
CA ILE A 76 -8.28 13.45 25.02
C ILE A 76 -8.94 12.63 23.91
N ASP A 77 -10.27 12.53 23.92
CA ASP A 77 -11.00 11.79 22.90
C ASP A 77 -10.93 12.47 21.53
N ALA A 78 -10.93 13.79 21.49
CA ALA A 78 -10.70 14.55 20.25
C ALA A 78 -9.31 14.29 19.67
N VAL A 79 -8.26 14.30 20.50
CA VAL A 79 -6.88 13.98 20.09
C VAL A 79 -6.79 12.56 19.53
N LYS A 80 -7.41 11.57 20.19
CA LYS A 80 -7.44 10.18 19.70
C LYS A 80 -8.18 10.05 18.37
N LYS A 81 -9.31 10.75 18.20
CA LYS A 81 -10.05 10.77 16.94
C LYS A 81 -9.24 11.40 15.81
N GLN A 82 -8.55 12.50 16.10
CA GLN A 82 -7.67 13.15 15.13
C GLN A 82 -6.54 12.22 14.70
N PHE A 83 -5.88 11.54 15.65
CA PHE A 83 -4.86 10.54 15.32
C PHE A 83 -5.40 9.43 14.42
N ASN A 84 -6.59 8.90 14.71
CA ASN A 84 -7.21 7.88 13.86
C ASN A 84 -7.50 8.41 12.44
N TYR A 85 -7.98 9.64 12.31
CA TYR A 85 -8.20 10.27 11.02
C TYR A 85 -6.89 10.43 10.24
N GLU A 86 -5.84 10.92 10.89
CA GLU A 86 -4.50 11.04 10.29
C GLU A 86 -3.96 9.68 9.84
N GLN A 87 -4.09 8.63 10.66
CA GLN A 87 -3.67 7.29 10.25
C GLN A 87 -4.46 6.77 9.05
N MET A 88 -5.78 7.02 9.00
CA MET A 88 -6.61 6.62 7.87
C MET A 88 -6.19 7.34 6.59
N MET A 89 -5.95 8.66 6.65
CA MET A 89 -5.47 9.43 5.49
C MET A 89 -4.13 8.91 4.99
N HIS A 90 -3.16 8.69 5.88
CA HIS A 90 -1.87 8.14 5.47
C HIS A 90 -1.97 6.76 4.81
N CYS A 91 -2.83 5.87 5.31
CA CYS A 91 -3.06 4.57 4.66
C CYS A 91 -3.72 4.72 3.29
N MET A 92 -4.58 5.73 3.09
CA MET A 92 -5.19 6.01 1.79
C MET A 92 -4.14 6.52 0.80
N ASP A 93 -3.29 7.47 1.22
CA ASP A 93 -2.22 8.00 0.38
C ASP A 93 -1.24 6.89 -0.05
N GLU A 94 -0.85 6.00 0.87
CA GLU A 94 0.00 4.84 0.58
C GLU A 94 -0.67 3.87 -0.41
N ALA A 95 -1.98 3.64 -0.27
CA ALA A 95 -2.74 2.78 -1.17
C ALA A 95 -2.91 3.39 -2.57
N GLU A 96 -3.08 4.71 -2.65
CA GLU A 96 -3.14 5.46 -3.91
C GLU A 96 -1.79 5.39 -4.64
N GLU A 97 -0.68 5.66 -3.95
CA GLU A 97 0.68 5.55 -4.53
C GLU A 97 0.98 4.13 -5.04
N LEU A 98 0.53 3.09 -4.31
CA LEU A 98 0.65 1.71 -4.78
C LEU A 98 -0.25 1.43 -5.99
N GLY A 99 -1.47 1.98 -6.00
CA GLY A 99 -2.39 1.87 -7.12
C GLY A 99 -1.84 2.52 -8.40
N GLU A 100 -1.24 3.70 -8.28
CA GLU A 100 -0.56 4.40 -9.38
C GLU A 100 0.58 3.57 -9.95
N LYS A 101 1.46 3.03 -9.09
CA LYS A 101 2.57 2.16 -9.53
C LYS A 101 2.09 0.90 -10.23
N ILE A 102 0.97 0.32 -9.77
CA ILE A 102 0.38 -0.85 -10.42
C ILE A 102 -0.22 -0.46 -11.77
N ALA A 103 -0.86 0.71 -11.88
CA ALA A 103 -1.42 1.20 -13.12
C ALA A 103 -0.33 1.50 -14.17
N GLU A 104 0.75 2.17 -13.76
CA GLU A 104 1.93 2.42 -14.61
C GLU A 104 2.57 1.10 -15.08
N ALA A 105 2.79 0.15 -14.16
CA ALA A 105 3.31 -1.16 -14.52
C ALA A 105 2.36 -1.98 -15.40
N ALA A 106 1.04 -1.73 -15.33
CA ALA A 106 0.05 -2.36 -16.19
C ALA A 106 0.06 -1.75 -17.59
N GLU A 107 0.25 -0.43 -17.71
CA GLU A 107 0.44 0.28 -18.98
C GLU A 107 1.69 -0.24 -19.71
N ASP A 108 2.80 -0.42 -19.00
CA ASP A 108 4.03 -1.03 -19.54
C ASP A 108 3.84 -2.48 -20.03
N LEU A 109 2.86 -3.19 -19.47
CA LEU A 109 2.53 -4.57 -19.81
C LEU A 109 1.46 -4.68 -20.89
N GLU A 110 0.85 -3.56 -21.31
CA GLU A 110 -0.10 -3.58 -22.42
C GLU A 110 0.60 -4.05 -23.70
N PRO A 111 -0.08 -4.87 -24.52
CA PRO A 111 0.50 -5.35 -25.77
C PRO A 111 0.75 -4.15 -26.68
N LYS A 112 2.04 -3.88 -26.96
CA LYS A 112 2.50 -2.81 -27.85
C LYS A 112 1.68 -2.75 -29.14
N THR A 113 1.45 -1.54 -29.64
CA THR A 113 0.75 -1.35 -30.92
C THR A 113 1.63 -1.79 -32.10
N ALA A 114 1.05 -1.95 -33.29
CA ALA A 114 1.81 -2.37 -34.48
C ALA A 114 2.88 -1.35 -34.88
N ASP A 115 2.59 -0.06 -34.69
CA ASP A 115 3.51 1.04 -35.01
C ASP A 115 4.66 1.10 -33.99
N GLU A 116 4.38 0.99 -32.68
CA GLU A 116 5.41 0.95 -31.63
C GLU A 116 6.34 -0.28 -31.77
N ARG A 117 5.81 -1.44 -32.18
CA ARG A 117 6.66 -2.60 -32.49
C ARG A 117 7.54 -2.35 -33.70
N ARG A 118 7.03 -1.68 -34.73
CA ARG A 118 7.79 -1.36 -35.95
C ARG A 118 8.92 -0.39 -35.65
N GLU A 119 8.63 0.63 -34.86
CA GLU A 119 9.58 1.62 -34.40
C GLU A 119 10.65 1.01 -33.50
N GLU A 120 10.30 0.10 -32.59
CA GLU A 120 11.27 -0.59 -31.73
C GLU A 120 12.20 -1.52 -32.52
N ILE A 121 11.68 -2.25 -33.52
CA ILE A 121 12.51 -3.10 -34.40
C ILE A 121 13.44 -2.23 -35.25
N ALA A 122 12.95 -1.09 -35.75
CA ALA A 122 13.79 -0.13 -36.46
C ALA A 122 14.87 0.46 -35.54
N LYS A 123 14.51 0.81 -34.30
CA LYS A 123 15.38 1.33 -33.24
C LYS A 123 16.50 0.36 -32.89
N GLU A 124 16.17 -0.91 -32.70
CA GLU A 124 17.15 -1.96 -32.40
C GLU A 124 18.07 -2.25 -33.59
N ALA A 125 17.52 -2.29 -34.81
CA ALA A 125 18.29 -2.52 -36.03
C ALA A 125 19.24 -1.36 -36.37
N LEU A 126 18.80 -0.11 -36.14
CA LEU A 126 19.55 1.11 -36.45
C LEU A 126 20.46 1.58 -35.29
N GLY A 127 20.18 1.14 -34.05
CA GLY A 127 20.93 1.52 -32.86
C GLY A 127 20.77 3.00 -32.48
N VAL A 128 19.61 3.60 -32.77
CA VAL A 128 19.34 5.03 -32.62
C VAL A 128 18.42 5.25 -31.42
N GLU A 129 18.88 5.94 -30.36
CA GLU A 129 18.07 6.15 -29.15
C GLU A 129 17.02 7.27 -29.29
N ASP A 130 17.18 8.16 -30.27
CA ASP A 130 16.40 9.41 -30.43
C ASP A 130 15.29 9.23 -31.50
N GLU A 131 14.03 9.37 -31.07
CA GLU A 131 12.82 9.14 -31.88
C GLU A 131 12.81 10.03 -33.15
N GLY A 132 13.26 11.29 -33.02
CA GLY A 132 13.27 12.21 -34.16
C GLY A 132 14.29 11.86 -35.26
N ILE A 133 15.35 11.12 -34.92
CA ILE A 133 16.34 10.64 -35.89
C ILE A 133 15.85 9.33 -36.54
N LEU A 134 15.09 8.52 -35.79
CA LEU A 134 14.49 7.30 -36.29
C LEU A 134 13.46 7.58 -37.38
N ASP A 135 12.56 8.54 -37.16
CA ASP A 135 11.54 8.94 -38.15
C ASP A 135 12.18 9.37 -39.48
N GLU A 136 13.22 10.21 -39.44
CA GLU A 136 13.92 10.66 -40.65
C GLU A 136 14.59 9.51 -41.41
N MET A 137 15.10 8.49 -40.70
CA MET A 137 15.75 7.33 -41.30
C MET A 137 14.74 6.31 -41.83
N LEU A 138 13.60 6.13 -41.16
CA LEU A 138 12.49 5.28 -41.59
C LEU A 138 11.87 5.79 -42.90
N ASP A 139 11.71 7.11 -43.06
CA ASP A 139 11.23 7.74 -44.29
C ASP A 139 12.15 7.52 -45.50
N GLU A 140 13.44 7.22 -45.28
CA GLU A 140 14.44 7.02 -46.34
C GLU A 140 14.63 5.54 -46.72
N LEU A 141 14.13 4.59 -45.92
CA LEU A 141 14.21 3.14 -46.16
C LEU A 141 13.04 2.64 -47.04
N PRO A 142 13.28 1.78 -48.06
CA PRO A 142 12.21 1.23 -48.88
C PRO A 142 11.31 0.27 -48.08
N GLU A 143 10.00 0.55 -48.06
CA GLU A 143 8.98 -0.19 -47.30
C GLU A 143 9.06 -1.71 -47.47
N GLU A 144 9.32 -2.22 -48.68
CA GLU A 144 9.43 -3.67 -48.97
C GLU A 144 10.52 -4.37 -48.13
N THR A 145 11.64 -3.71 -47.84
CA THR A 145 12.74 -4.34 -47.07
C THR A 145 12.46 -4.39 -45.57
N LEU A 146 11.65 -3.45 -45.07
CA LEU A 146 11.18 -3.45 -43.69
C LEU A 146 10.08 -4.48 -43.51
N GLU A 147 9.16 -4.59 -44.47
CA GLU A 147 8.01 -5.50 -44.39
C GLU A 147 8.43 -6.97 -44.31
N ASP A 148 9.36 -7.41 -45.16
CA ASP A 148 9.88 -8.79 -45.14
C ASP A 148 10.57 -9.15 -43.82
N SER A 149 11.36 -8.24 -43.24
CA SER A 149 12.05 -8.47 -41.97
C SER A 149 11.11 -8.40 -40.75
N LEU A 150 10.04 -7.62 -40.84
CA LEU A 150 8.99 -7.54 -39.82
C LEU A 150 8.10 -8.77 -39.84
N GLU A 151 7.84 -9.36 -41.01
CA GLU A 151 7.02 -10.57 -41.14
C GLU A 151 7.75 -11.79 -40.55
N GLU A 152 9.05 -11.94 -40.80
CA GLU A 152 9.86 -13.04 -40.23
C GLU A 152 9.95 -12.96 -38.69
N THR A 153 10.12 -11.75 -38.13
CA THR A 153 10.17 -11.55 -36.67
C THR A 153 8.79 -11.71 -36.01
N LEU A 154 7.71 -11.29 -36.68
CA LEU A 154 6.34 -11.50 -36.20
C LEU A 154 5.96 -12.99 -36.15
N GLU A 155 6.37 -13.78 -37.15
CA GLU A 155 6.16 -15.22 -37.15
C GLU A 155 6.87 -15.92 -35.99
N GLU A 156 8.08 -15.48 -35.64
CA GLU A 156 8.83 -16.03 -34.49
C GLU A 156 8.16 -15.69 -33.15
N VAL A 157 7.72 -14.44 -32.94
CA VAL A 157 7.00 -14.02 -31.74
C VAL A 157 5.66 -14.75 -31.58
N LEU A 158 4.93 -14.96 -32.68
CA LEU A 158 3.66 -15.69 -32.66
C LEU A 158 3.87 -17.17 -32.29
N LYS A 159 4.96 -17.78 -32.74
CA LYS A 159 5.33 -19.16 -32.41
C LYS A 159 5.72 -19.31 -30.95
N ASP A 160 6.48 -18.36 -30.41
CA ASP A 160 6.83 -18.32 -28.99
C ASP A 160 5.59 -18.10 -28.11
N GLY A 161 4.68 -17.19 -28.50
CA GLY A 161 3.41 -16.98 -27.80
C GLY A 161 2.51 -18.22 -27.79
N GLN A 162 2.50 -19.02 -28.86
CA GLN A 162 1.80 -20.31 -28.91
C GLN A 162 2.39 -21.33 -27.93
N SER A 163 3.72 -21.41 -27.85
CA SER A 163 4.41 -22.32 -26.92
C SER A 163 4.16 -21.96 -25.45
N MET A 164 4.13 -20.66 -25.14
CA MET A 164 3.86 -20.17 -23.78
C MET A 164 2.41 -20.45 -23.38
N LYS A 165 1.47 -20.36 -24.32
CA LYS A 165 0.06 -20.67 -24.10
C LYS A 165 -0.16 -22.16 -23.83
N GLU A 166 0.51 -23.05 -24.57
CA GLU A 166 0.45 -24.50 -24.31
C GLU A 166 1.02 -24.84 -22.92
N ALA A 167 2.14 -24.24 -22.52
CA ALA A 167 2.71 -24.44 -21.19
C ALA A 167 1.76 -23.99 -20.06
N LEU A 168 1.09 -22.85 -20.24
CA LEU A 168 0.13 -22.33 -19.26
C LEU A 168 -1.12 -23.23 -19.16
N GLU A 169 -1.56 -23.81 -20.27
CA GLU A 169 -2.73 -24.70 -20.33
C GLU A 169 -2.43 -26.08 -19.70
N GLU A 170 -1.17 -26.51 -19.69
CA GLU A 170 -0.70 -27.71 -19.00
C GLU A 170 -0.56 -27.50 -17.48
N GLU A 171 -0.18 -26.32 -17.01
CA GLU A 171 0.04 -26.00 -15.58
C GLU A 171 -1.24 -25.58 -14.83
N LEU A 172 -2.25 -25.07 -15.54
CA LEU A 172 -3.54 -24.62 -14.99
C LEU A 172 -4.28 -25.66 -14.11
N PRO A 173 -4.32 -26.96 -14.46
CA PRO A 173 -4.98 -27.98 -13.63
C PRO A 173 -4.30 -28.17 -12.27
N GLU A 174 -2.97 -28.10 -12.22
CA GLU A 174 -2.18 -28.31 -11.00
C GLU A 174 -2.35 -27.16 -10.01
N LEU A 175 -2.36 -25.92 -10.50
CA LEU A 175 -2.66 -24.72 -9.70
C LEU A 175 -4.07 -24.78 -9.09
N MET A 176 -5.06 -25.26 -9.85
CA MET A 176 -6.44 -25.38 -9.39
C MET A 176 -6.59 -26.44 -8.28
N GLU A 177 -5.80 -27.51 -8.32
CA GLU A 177 -5.75 -28.51 -7.24
C GLU A 177 -5.05 -27.97 -5.99
N GLN A 178 -3.97 -27.21 -6.17
CA GLN A 178 -3.24 -26.57 -5.07
C GLN A 178 -4.10 -25.51 -4.35
N GLU A 179 -4.88 -24.71 -5.10
CA GLU A 179 -5.80 -23.73 -4.53
C GLU A 179 -6.90 -24.39 -3.68
N LYS A 180 -7.51 -25.48 -4.19
CA LYS A 180 -8.50 -26.26 -3.44
C LYS A 180 -7.92 -26.83 -2.15
N LEU A 181 -6.69 -27.33 -2.21
CA LEU A 181 -6.01 -27.85 -1.04
C LEU A 181 -5.76 -26.74 -0.01
N THR A 182 -5.32 -25.57 -0.47
CA THR A 182 -5.08 -24.38 0.36
C THR A 182 -6.35 -23.89 1.03
N GLN A 183 -7.46 -23.79 0.29
CA GLN A 183 -8.78 -23.49 0.84
C GLN A 183 -9.21 -24.50 1.91
N MET A 184 -9.02 -25.80 1.67
CA MET A 184 -9.34 -26.83 2.66
C MET A 184 -8.52 -26.67 3.96
N TYR A 185 -7.26 -26.21 3.87
CA TYR A 185 -6.43 -25.92 5.04
C TYR A 185 -6.92 -24.68 5.80
N LEU A 186 -7.28 -23.61 5.09
CA LEU A 186 -7.82 -22.38 5.68
C LEU A 186 -9.15 -22.62 6.39
N ASP A 187 -10.07 -23.36 5.76
CA ASP A 187 -11.36 -23.73 6.36
C ASP A 187 -11.20 -24.56 7.64
N ARG A 188 -10.16 -25.40 7.72
CA ARG A 188 -9.87 -26.18 8.94
C ARG A 188 -9.28 -25.34 10.06
N GLN A 189 -8.60 -24.24 9.75
CA GLN A 189 -8.00 -23.36 10.74
C GLN A 189 -8.94 -22.22 11.16
N TYR A 190 -9.92 -21.88 10.34
CA TYR A 190 -10.87 -20.81 10.63
C TYR A 190 -11.86 -21.23 11.73
N VAL A 191 -11.80 -20.53 12.86
CA VAL A 191 -12.84 -20.57 13.89
C VAL A 191 -13.62 -19.26 13.79
N PRO A 192 -14.93 -19.29 13.47
CA PRO A 192 -15.74 -18.08 13.44
C PRO A 192 -15.71 -17.39 14.80
N PHE A 193 -15.25 -16.14 14.82
CA PHE A 193 -15.34 -15.29 15.99
C PHE A 193 -16.81 -14.81 16.13
N ASP A 194 -17.48 -15.25 17.20
CA ASP A 194 -18.84 -14.82 17.49
C ASP A 194 -18.82 -13.36 18.01
N THR A 195 -19.24 -12.43 17.16
CA THR A 195 -19.33 -10.99 17.49
C THR A 195 -20.49 -10.63 18.44
N LYS A 196 -21.23 -11.60 18.99
CA LYS A 196 -22.34 -11.35 19.91
C LYS A 196 -21.98 -11.76 21.34
N ALA A 197 -21.33 -10.87 22.07
CA ALA A 197 -21.25 -10.89 23.53
C ALA A 197 -21.31 -9.47 24.10
#